data_AF-A0A958SZL4-F1
#
_entry.id   AF-A0A958SZL4-F1
#
_cell.length_a   1.000
_cell.length_b   1.000
_cell.length_c   1.000
_cell.angle_alpha   90.00
_cell.angle_beta   90.00
_cell.angle_gamma   90.00
#
_symmetry.space_group_name_H-M   'P 1'
#
loop_
_entity.id
_entity.type
_entity.pdbx_description
1 polymer ?
#
loop_
_entity_poly.entity_id
_entity_poly.type
_entity_poly.pdbx_seq_one_letter_code
_entity_poly.pdbx_strand_id
1 'polypeptide(L)' 'SFFRIHHRHIVNLNMVKNINKAAGNYMELKNDISLPIAKRRQEKLHRFLKIK' A
#
# COMPACT_ATOMS: atom_id res chain seq x y z
N SER A 1 4.23 -1.56 -11.78
CA SER A 1 2.80 -1.93 -11.76
C SER A 1 2.03 -0.98 -10.86
N PHE A 2 0.79 -0.61 -11.22
CA PHE A 2 -0.05 0.30 -10.42
C PHE A 2 -1.09 -0.47 -9.60
N PHE A 3 -1.35 -0.02 -8.37
CA PHE A 3 -2.38 -0.60 -7.50
C PHE A 3 -3.18 0.48 -6.80
N ARG A 4 -4.51 0.28 -6.74
CA ARG A 4 -5.41 1.21 -6.05
C ARG A 4 -5.50 0.84 -4.57
N ILE A 5 -4.86 1.62 -3.70
CA ILE A 5 -4.83 1.43 -2.23
C ILE A 5 -6.00 2.09 -1.48
N HIS A 6 -6.60 3.12 -2.09
CA HIS A 6 -7.72 3.87 -1.52
C HIS A 6 -8.71 4.24 -2.63
N HIS A 7 -9.92 4.71 -2.28
CA HIS A 7 -10.88 5.10 -3.33
C HIS A 7 -10.37 6.29 -4.16
N ARG A 8 -9.60 7.19 -3.53
CA ARG A 8 -8.95 8.36 -4.15
C ARG A 8 -7.53 8.14 -4.65
N HIS A 9 -6.84 7.07 -4.24
CA HIS A 9 -5.40 6.94 -4.48
C HIS A 9 -5.05 5.66 -5.24
N ILE A 10 -4.27 5.82 -6.30
CA ILE A 10 -3.54 4.78 -7.03
C ILE A 10 -2.06 5.05 -6.84
N VAL A 11 -1.29 4.02 -6.52
CA VAL A 11 0.16 4.11 -6.29
C VAL A 11 0.90 3.17 -7.21
N ASN A 12 2.11 3.59 -7.59
CA ASN A 12 3.06 2.74 -8.30
C ASN A 12 3.77 1.83 -7.31
N LEU A 13 3.54 0.52 -7.40
CA LEU A 13 4.17 -0.48 -6.53
C LEU A 13 5.70 -0.51 -6.65
N ASN A 14 6.26 -0.09 -7.79
CA ASN A 14 7.70 -0.04 -7.99
C ASN A 14 8.38 1.07 -7.15
N MET A 15 7.59 2.04 -6.68
CA MET A 15 8.03 3.13 -5.83
C MET A 15 7.69 2.90 -4.35
N VAL A 16 7.12 1.74 -4.00
CA VAL A 16 6.84 1.40 -2.60
C VAL A 16 8.14 1.02 -1.91
N LYS A 17 8.37 1.64 -0.76
CA LYS A 17 9.51 1.39 0.13
C LYS A 17 9.12 0.39 1.21
N ASN A 18 7.99 0.63 1.89
CA ASN A 18 7.53 -0.24 2.97
C ASN A 18 6.00 -0.22 3.09
N ILE A 19 5.44 -1.27 3.68
CA ILE A 19 4.01 -1.38 4.00
C ILE A 19 3.91 -1.71 5.48
N ASN A 20 3.51 -0.72 6.29
CA ASN A 20 3.46 -0.89 7.74
C ASN A 20 2.04 -1.14 8.22
N LYS A 21 1.84 -2.26 8.93
CA LYS A 21 0.54 -2.65 9.51
C LYS A 21 0.30 -2.13 10.93
N ALA A 22 1.37 -1.85 11.68
CA ALA A 22 1.31 -1.66 13.12
C ALA A 22 0.63 -0.33 13.53
N ALA A 23 0.73 0.71 12.70
CA ALA A 23 0.28 2.07 13.04
C ALA A 23 -0.76 2.62 12.06
N GLY A 24 -1.80 1.83 11.75
CA GLY A 24 -2.95 2.30 10.96
C GLY A 24 -2.92 1.94 9.48
N ASN A 25 -2.02 1.04 9.07
CA ASN A 25 -1.91 0.51 7.70
C ASN A 25 -1.63 1.59 6.65
N TYR A 26 -0.38 2.03 6.61
CA TYR A 26 0.11 2.98 5.62
C TYR A 26 1.17 2.36 4.72
N MET A 27 1.27 2.91 3.52
CA MET A 27 2.28 2.60 2.53
C MET A 27 3.28 3.75 2.49
N GLU A 28 4.54 3.44 2.75
CA GLU A 28 5.65 4.36 2.55
C GLU A 28 6.17 4.21 1.13
N LEU A 29 6.29 5.33 0.44
CA LEU A 29 6.91 5.44 -0.87
C LEU A 29 8.39 5.80 -0.73
N LYS A 30 9.17 5.59 -1.80
CA LYS A 30 10.62 5.89 -1.82
C LYS A 30 10.96 7.37 -1.64
N ASN A 31 9.98 8.26 -1.83
CA ASN A 31 10.10 9.69 -1.60
C ASN A 31 9.62 10.12 -0.20
N ASP A 32 9.59 9.17 0.75
CA ASP A 32 9.18 9.35 2.14
C ASP A 32 7.75 9.88 2.32
N ILE A 33 6.91 9.74 1.28
CA ILE A 33 5.46 9.99 1.38
C ILE A 33 4.77 8.76 1.93
N SER A 34 3.98 8.96 2.99
CA SER A 34 3.14 7.93 3.60
C SER A 34 1.68 8.10 3.21
N LEU A 35 1.10 7.08 2.57
CA LEU A 35 -0.31 7.08 2.17
C LEU A 35 -1.11 6.04 2.95
N PRO A 36 -2.28 6.40 3.49
CA PRO A 36 -3.14 5.45 4.19
C PRO A 36 -3.76 4.44 3.22
N ILE A 37 -3.76 3.18 3.63
CA ILE A 37 -4.38 2.08 2.88
C ILE A 37 -5.76 1.81 3.46
N ALA A 38 -6.79 1.79 2.61
CA ALA A 38 -8.14 1.44 3.06
C ALA A 38 -8.16 0.01 3.63
N LYS A 39 -8.74 -0.19 4.82
CA LYS A 39 -8.84 -1.50 5.49
C LYS A 39 -9.33 -2.62 4.57
N ARG A 40 -10.41 -2.36 3.81
CA ARG A 40 -11.01 -3.28 2.82
C ARG A 40 -10.08 -3.68 1.65
N ARG A 41 -8.97 -2.97 1.44
CA ARG A 41 -8.03 -3.22 0.34
C ARG A 41 -6.75 -3.91 0.78
N GLN A 42 -6.49 -4.00 2.09
CA GLN A 42 -5.29 -4.63 2.63
C GLN A 42 -5.20 -6.11 2.26
N GLU A 43 -6.30 -6.86 2.42
CA GLU A 43 -6.33 -8.28 2.10
C GLU A 43 -6.07 -8.53 0.61
N LYS A 44 -6.61 -7.66 -0.27
CA LYS A 44 -6.31 -7.69 -1.71
C LYS A 44 -4.85 -7.35 -2.00
N LEU A 45 -4.29 -6.36 -1.30
CA LEU A 45 -2.89 -5.96 -1.46
C LEU A 45 -1.93 -7.09 -1.04
N HIS A 46 -2.20 -7.78 0.08
CA HIS A 46 -1.37 -8.92 0.51
C HIS A 46 -1.44 -10.08 -0.48
N ARG A 47 -2.64 -10.44 -0.93
CA ARG A 47 -2.80 -11.47 -1.98
C ARG A 47 -2.09 -11.08 -3.27
N PHE A 48 -2.16 -9.81 -3.66
CA PHE A 48 -1.48 -9.29 -4.84
C PHE A 48 0.05 -9.37 -4.72
N LEU A 49 0.60 -9.02 -3.56
CA LEU A 49 2.04 -9.04 -3.30
C LEU A 49 2.58 -10.46 -3.04
N LYS A 50 1.71 -11.48 -2.93
CA LYS A 50 2.07 -12.88 -2.64
C LYS A 50 3.06 -13.03 -1.48
N ILE A 51 2.99 -12.13 -0.50
CA ILE A 51 3.82 -12.21 0.69
C ILE A 51 3.20 -13.33 1.53
N LYS A 52 3.94 -14.44 1.65
CA LYS A 52 3.54 -15.67 2.35
C LYS A 52 3.45 -15.42 3.85
#